data_AF-Q0J5Y4-F1
#
_entry.id   AF-Q0J5Y4-F1
#
_cell.length_a   1.000
_cell.length_b   1.000
_cell.length_c   1.000
_cell.angle_alpha   90.00
_cell.angle_beta   90.00
_cell.angle_gamma   90.00
#
_symmetry.space_group_name_H-M   'P 1'
#
loop_
_entity.id
_entity.type
_entity.pdbx_description
1 polymer ?
#
loop_
_entity_poly.entity_id
_entity_poly.type
_entity_poly.pdbx_seq_one_letter_code
_entity_poly.pdbx_strand_id
1 'polypeptide(L)'
;MGAWWQRRWFKSSPTLHKTTPTHRPKTSPTLLLVERTKSRPLASGILTPTQGVGFLGFQLLLGLPILLQLNNLSQILGVFSLLLVFSYPLMKRFTYWPQAYLGLVFNWGALIGWAAMKGTIDPAIILPLYTAGICWTLVYDTIYAHQDKEDDVKVGVKSTALRFGDSTKPWISGFGAACIANLALSGYNADLAWPYYPFLAAASAHLAWQVSTVDLSDRLDCNRKFVSNKWFGALIFGGILCGRLVS
;
A
#
# COMPACT_ATOMS: atom_id res chain seq x y z
N MET A 1 -6.74 3.09 2.91
CA MET A 1 -7.94 2.25 2.64
C MET A 1 -7.87 1.45 1.33
N GLY A 2 -7.23 1.95 0.26
CA GLY A 2 -7.17 1.27 -1.06
C GLY A 2 -6.45 -0.09 -1.09
N ALA A 3 -5.27 -0.23 -0.45
CA ALA A 3 -4.54 -1.51 -0.40
C ALA A 3 -5.33 -2.64 0.30
N TRP A 4 -6.18 -2.26 1.25
CA TRP A 4 -7.07 -3.17 1.96
C TRP A 4 -8.27 -3.55 1.10
N TRP A 5 -8.87 -2.61 0.38
CA TRP A 5 -10.02 -2.89 -0.50
C TRP A 5 -9.65 -3.76 -1.70
N GLN A 6 -8.55 -3.43 -2.39
CA GLN A 6 -8.05 -4.20 -3.54
C GLN A 6 -7.63 -5.62 -3.15
N ARG A 7 -7.13 -5.88 -1.93
CA ARG A 7 -6.76 -7.25 -1.50
C ARG A 7 -7.90 -8.01 -0.82
N ARG A 8 -8.85 -7.30 -0.18
CA ARG A 8 -10.04 -7.91 0.44
C ARG A 8 -11.07 -8.34 -0.60
N TRP A 9 -11.24 -7.60 -1.71
CA TRP A 9 -12.00 -8.07 -2.88
C TRP A 9 -11.48 -9.39 -3.45
N PHE A 10 -10.17 -9.64 -3.34
CA PHE A 10 -9.54 -10.91 -3.74
C PHE A 10 -9.57 -12.00 -2.65
N LYS A 11 -9.96 -11.68 -1.40
CA LYS A 11 -10.00 -12.62 -0.25
C LYS A 11 -11.41 -12.89 0.30
N SER A 12 -12.45 -12.17 -0.13
CA SER A 12 -13.81 -12.37 0.38
C SER A 12 -14.59 -13.39 -0.43
N SER A 13 -14.70 -14.62 0.10
CA SER A 13 -15.92 -15.43 -0.04
C SER A 13 -16.17 -16.20 1.26
N PRO A 14 -17.45 -16.43 1.64
CA PRO A 14 -17.85 -16.79 2.99
C PRO A 14 -17.44 -18.21 3.35
N THR A 15 -17.20 -18.39 4.65
CA THR A 15 -17.10 -19.65 5.37
C THR A 15 -18.11 -20.70 4.88
N LEU A 16 -17.60 -21.79 4.28
CA LEU A 16 -18.32 -23.04 4.14
C LEU A 16 -17.69 -24.05 5.09
N HIS A 17 -18.46 -24.41 6.13
CA HIS A 17 -18.21 -25.54 7.01
C HIS A 17 -17.79 -26.78 6.19
N LYS A 18 -16.71 -27.44 6.60
CA LYS A 18 -16.42 -28.81 6.18
C LYS A 18 -16.22 -29.69 7.39
N THR A 19 -17.16 -30.59 7.58
CA THR A 19 -17.05 -31.82 8.36
C THR A 19 -16.14 -32.82 7.62
N THR A 20 -15.05 -33.20 8.28
CA THR A 20 -14.40 -34.54 8.39
C THR A 20 -13.92 -35.31 7.14
N PRO A 21 -13.01 -36.31 7.28
CA PRO A 21 -11.66 -36.21 6.70
C PRO A 21 -11.31 -37.38 5.77
N THR A 22 -10.32 -37.22 4.88
CA THR A 22 -9.60 -38.36 4.31
C THR A 22 -8.21 -37.95 3.81
N HIS A 23 -7.24 -38.80 4.12
CA HIS A 23 -5.84 -38.81 3.69
C HIS A 23 -5.57 -38.15 2.33
N ARG A 24 -4.61 -37.23 2.26
CA ARG A 24 -3.95 -36.87 1.00
C ARG A 24 -2.43 -36.81 1.13
N PRO A 25 -1.71 -37.22 0.07
CA PRO A 25 -0.26 -37.40 0.08
C PRO A 25 0.47 -36.05 -0.05
N LYS A 26 1.76 -36.05 0.30
CA LYS A 26 2.73 -34.95 0.23
C LYS A 26 2.45 -34.02 -0.98
N THR A 27 1.96 -32.81 -0.72
CA THR A 27 1.45 -31.89 -1.73
C THR A 27 2.57 -31.19 -2.49
N SER A 28 2.55 -31.31 -3.81
CA SER A 28 3.44 -30.62 -4.75
C SER A 28 3.23 -29.09 -4.67
N PRO A 29 4.28 -28.24 -4.79
CA PRO A 29 4.19 -26.77 -4.66
C PRO A 29 3.12 -26.12 -5.55
N THR A 30 2.90 -26.72 -6.73
CA THR A 30 1.90 -26.28 -7.72
C THR A 30 0.46 -26.40 -7.23
N LEU A 31 0.16 -27.32 -6.31
CA LEU A 31 -1.20 -27.50 -5.78
C LEU A 31 -1.56 -26.45 -4.72
N LEU A 32 -0.58 -26.01 -3.92
CA LEU A 32 -0.77 -24.96 -2.91
C LEU A 32 -1.06 -23.59 -3.54
N LEU A 33 -0.47 -23.34 -4.71
CA LEU A 33 -0.75 -22.20 -5.59
C LEU A 33 -2.22 -22.10 -6.01
N VAL A 34 -2.78 -23.25 -6.39
CA VAL A 34 -4.17 -23.37 -6.82
C VAL A 34 -5.10 -23.19 -5.62
N GLU A 35 -4.76 -23.71 -4.43
CA GLU A 35 -5.61 -23.56 -3.24
C GLU A 35 -5.77 -22.11 -2.77
N ARG A 36 -4.71 -21.30 -2.75
CA ARG A 36 -4.78 -19.88 -2.35
C ARG A 36 -5.44 -18.96 -3.38
N THR A 37 -5.51 -19.40 -4.64
CA THR A 37 -6.12 -18.62 -5.72
C THR A 37 -7.49 -19.14 -6.14
N LYS A 38 -7.89 -20.34 -5.69
CA LYS A 38 -9.15 -21.01 -6.03
C LYS A 38 -10.40 -20.21 -5.71
N SER A 39 -10.35 -19.37 -4.68
CA SER A 39 -11.47 -18.54 -4.23
C SER A 39 -11.51 -17.17 -4.89
N ARG A 40 -10.52 -16.82 -5.73
CA ARG A 40 -10.51 -15.52 -6.41
C ARG A 40 -11.59 -15.51 -7.49
N PRO A 41 -12.45 -14.48 -7.59
CA PRO A 41 -13.63 -14.50 -8.47
C PRO A 41 -13.36 -14.85 -9.95
N LEU A 42 -12.22 -14.43 -10.49
CA LEU A 42 -11.80 -14.74 -11.86
C LEU A 42 -11.15 -16.12 -12.00
N ALA A 43 -10.51 -16.65 -10.95
CA ALA A 43 -9.87 -17.96 -10.97
C ALA A 43 -10.80 -19.09 -10.50
N SER A 44 -11.87 -18.74 -9.78
CA SER A 44 -12.96 -19.63 -9.37
C SER A 44 -14.01 -19.81 -10.48
N GLY A 45 -13.92 -19.04 -11.56
CA GLY A 45 -14.90 -19.03 -12.66
C GLY A 45 -16.23 -18.37 -12.32
N ILE A 46 -16.36 -17.76 -11.14
CA ILE A 46 -17.59 -17.05 -10.71
C ILE A 46 -17.81 -15.78 -11.55
N LEU A 47 -16.73 -15.15 -12.03
CA LEU A 47 -16.77 -14.01 -12.95
C LEU A 47 -16.02 -14.33 -14.24
N THR A 48 -16.64 -14.01 -15.38
CA THR A 48 -15.97 -14.08 -16.67
C THR A 48 -14.98 -12.91 -16.84
N PRO A 49 -13.92 -13.07 -17.64
CA PRO A 49 -13.01 -11.96 -17.97
C PRO A 49 -13.75 -10.75 -18.57
N THR A 50 -14.80 -10.99 -19.36
CA THR A 50 -15.64 -9.94 -19.95
C THR A 50 -16.42 -9.15 -18.90
N GLN A 51 -16.97 -9.81 -17.87
CA GLN A 51 -17.59 -9.14 -16.73
C GLN A 51 -16.56 -8.32 -15.93
N GLY A 52 -15.33 -8.84 -15.79
CA GLY A 52 -14.23 -8.10 -15.16
C GLY A 52 -13.87 -6.81 -15.90
N VAL A 53 -13.75 -6.87 -17.23
CA VAL A 53 -13.50 -5.68 -18.07
C VAL A 53 -14.69 -4.72 -18.04
N GLY A 54 -15.92 -5.22 -18.09
CA GLY A 54 -17.13 -4.41 -17.97
C GLY A 54 -17.19 -3.66 -16.63
N PHE A 55 -16.86 -4.33 -15.53
CA PHE A 55 -16.81 -3.71 -14.20
C PHE A 55 -15.69 -2.66 -14.09
N LEU A 56 -14.52 -2.93 -14.67
CA LEU A 56 -13.44 -1.93 -14.76
C LEU A 56 -13.89 -0.70 -15.56
N GLY A 57 -14.52 -0.92 -16.73
CA GLY A 57 -15.07 0.15 -17.56
C GLY A 57 -16.09 0.99 -16.80
N PHE A 58 -17.00 0.34 -16.05
CA PHE A 58 -17.97 1.02 -15.18
C PHE A 58 -17.29 1.88 -14.11
N GLN A 59 -16.27 1.37 -13.41
CA GLN A 59 -15.52 2.15 -12.42
C GLN A 59 -14.80 3.36 -13.04
N LEU A 60 -14.21 3.19 -14.22
CA LEU A 60 -13.55 4.27 -14.95
C LEU A 60 -14.57 5.33 -15.40
N LEU A 61 -15.74 4.91 -15.89
CA LEU A 61 -16.83 5.81 -16.26
C LEU A 61 -17.40 6.57 -15.07
N LEU A 62 -17.46 5.98 -13.88
CA LEU A 62 -17.84 6.69 -12.66
C LEU A 62 -16.76 7.67 -12.18
N GLY A 63 -15.48 7.32 -12.33
CA GLY A 63 -14.36 8.19 -11.95
C GLY A 63 -14.14 9.36 -12.91
N LEU A 64 -14.49 9.20 -14.19
CA LEU A 64 -14.25 10.19 -15.24
C LEU A 64 -14.95 11.54 -14.98
N PRO A 65 -16.26 11.61 -14.63
CA PRO A 65 -16.91 12.87 -14.28
C PRO A 65 -16.25 13.59 -13.12
N ILE A 66 -15.71 12.86 -12.14
CA ILE A 66 -14.99 13.45 -11.01
C ILE A 66 -13.68 14.07 -11.51
N LEU A 67 -12.94 13.35 -12.36
CA LEU A 67 -11.68 13.83 -12.93
C LEU A 67 -11.89 15.08 -13.79
N LEU A 68 -12.93 15.11 -14.61
CA LEU A 68 -13.26 16.24 -15.48
C LEU A 68 -13.68 17.51 -14.72
N GLN A 69 -14.12 17.38 -13.46
CA GLN A 69 -14.41 18.53 -12.58
C GLN A 69 -13.15 19.14 -11.95
N LEU A 70 -12.00 18.46 -12.02
CA LEU A 70 -10.73 18.98 -11.51
C LEU A 70 -10.04 19.86 -12.57
N ASN A 71 -9.04 20.63 -12.14
CA ASN A 71 -8.23 21.45 -13.05
C ASN A 71 -7.40 20.59 -14.04
N ASN A 72 -6.96 21.23 -15.13
CA ASN A 72 -6.21 20.58 -16.22
C ASN A 72 -4.97 19.82 -15.72
N LEU A 73 -4.26 20.37 -14.74
CA LEU A 73 -3.07 19.73 -14.16
C LEU A 73 -3.43 18.40 -13.46
N SER A 74 -4.51 18.39 -12.68
CA SER A 74 -5.02 17.20 -11.99
C SER A 74 -5.55 16.16 -12.98
N GLN A 75 -6.20 16.60 -14.06
CA GLN A 75 -6.64 15.72 -15.14
C GLN A 75 -5.45 15.00 -15.79
N ILE A 76 -4.42 15.76 -16.16
CA ILE A 76 -3.18 15.22 -16.75
C ILE A 76 -2.54 14.21 -15.79
N LEU A 77 -2.35 14.58 -14.52
CA LEU A 77 -1.79 13.69 -13.50
C LEU A 77 -2.65 12.44 -13.27
N GLY A 78 -3.98 12.57 -13.34
CA GLY A 78 -4.92 11.46 -13.26
C GLY A 78 -4.75 10.47 -14.40
N VAL A 79 -4.65 10.96 -15.64
CA VAL A 79 -4.39 10.10 -16.82
C VAL A 79 -3.03 9.40 -16.70
N PHE A 80 -1.97 10.11 -16.30
CA PHE A 80 -0.65 9.52 -16.10
C PHE A 80 -0.64 8.42 -15.02
N SER A 81 -1.50 8.53 -13.99
CA SER A 81 -1.62 7.50 -12.96
C SER A 81 -2.03 6.14 -13.52
N LEU A 82 -2.81 6.11 -14.61
CA LEU A 82 -3.28 4.87 -15.24
C LEU A 82 -2.13 4.03 -15.80
N LEU A 83 -1.05 4.67 -16.27
CA LEU A 83 0.15 3.96 -16.74
C LEU A 83 0.79 3.15 -15.62
N LEU A 84 0.89 3.74 -14.42
CA LEU A 84 1.42 3.07 -13.24
C LEU A 84 0.48 1.95 -12.77
N VAL A 85 -0.82 2.23 -12.67
CA VAL A 85 -1.82 1.24 -12.25
C VAL A 85 -1.83 0.02 -13.17
N PHE A 86 -1.78 0.24 -14.49
CA PHE A 86 -1.82 -0.83 -15.48
C PHE A 86 -0.58 -1.72 -15.46
N SER A 87 0.59 -1.13 -15.24
CA SER A 87 1.86 -1.87 -15.27
C SER A 87 2.24 -2.49 -13.91
N TYR A 88 1.64 -2.07 -12.80
CA TYR A 88 1.89 -2.64 -11.46
C TYR A 88 1.76 -4.17 -11.37
N PRO A 89 0.72 -4.83 -11.92
CA PRO A 89 0.60 -6.30 -11.87
C PRO A 89 1.80 -7.03 -12.51
N LEU A 90 2.45 -6.42 -13.51
CA LEU A 90 3.61 -6.97 -14.19
C LEU A 90 4.89 -6.83 -13.34
N MET A 91 4.97 -5.83 -12.46
CA MET A 91 6.18 -5.54 -11.70
C MET A 91 6.63 -6.68 -10.79
N LYS A 92 5.68 -7.48 -10.28
CA LYS A 92 6.00 -8.69 -9.48
C LYS A 92 6.79 -9.75 -10.26
N ARG A 93 6.76 -9.71 -11.60
CA ARG A 93 7.51 -10.62 -12.47
C ARG A 93 8.91 -10.09 -12.82
N PHE A 94 9.06 -8.77 -12.90
CA PHE A 94 10.29 -8.13 -13.39
C PHE A 94 11.23 -7.65 -12.27
N THR A 95 10.71 -7.24 -11.11
CA THR A 95 11.52 -6.62 -10.05
C THR A 95 11.36 -7.29 -8.68
N TYR A 96 12.40 -7.19 -7.86
CA TYR A 96 12.37 -7.50 -6.42
C TYR A 96 11.77 -6.38 -5.57
N TRP A 97 11.38 -5.26 -6.19
CA TRP A 97 10.81 -4.09 -5.52
C TRP A 97 9.35 -3.81 -5.89
N PRO A 98 8.44 -4.81 -5.96
CA PRO A 98 7.03 -4.51 -6.23
C PRO A 98 6.43 -3.60 -5.16
N GLN A 99 6.95 -3.61 -3.93
CA GLN A 99 6.56 -2.71 -2.84
C GLN A 99 6.88 -1.23 -3.13
N ALA A 100 8.04 -0.94 -3.74
CA ALA A 100 8.39 0.44 -4.12
C ALA A 100 7.44 0.94 -5.21
N TYR A 101 7.18 0.10 -6.21
CA TYR A 101 6.24 0.42 -7.29
C TYR A 101 4.82 0.62 -6.76
N LEU A 102 4.39 -0.22 -5.82
CA LEU A 102 3.12 -0.07 -5.13
C LEU A 102 3.03 1.28 -4.40
N GLY A 103 4.13 1.69 -3.76
CA GLY A 103 4.26 3.01 -3.15
C GLY A 103 4.04 4.14 -4.15
N LEU A 104 4.63 4.05 -5.34
CA LEU A 104 4.43 5.04 -6.41
C LEU A 104 2.95 5.14 -6.80
N VAL A 105 2.32 4.00 -7.04
CA VAL A 105 0.92 3.95 -7.48
C VAL A 105 -0.03 4.50 -6.41
N PHE A 106 0.09 4.06 -5.16
CA PHE A 106 -0.86 4.46 -4.11
C PHE A 106 -0.69 5.90 -3.64
N ASN A 107 0.53 6.41 -3.62
CA ASN A 107 0.78 7.78 -3.15
C ASN A 107 0.59 8.83 -4.25
N TRP A 108 0.33 8.41 -5.50
CA TRP A 108 0.06 9.32 -6.62
C TRP A 108 -1.13 10.25 -6.34
N GLY A 109 -2.08 9.80 -5.51
CA GLY A 109 -3.19 10.60 -5.02
C GLY A 109 -2.77 11.86 -4.26
N ALA A 110 -1.59 11.90 -3.64
CA ALA A 110 -1.06 13.12 -3.01
C ALA A 110 -0.77 14.21 -4.06
N LEU A 111 -0.18 13.83 -5.20
CA LEU A 111 0.11 14.75 -6.31
C LEU A 111 -1.18 15.31 -6.91
N ILE A 112 -2.17 14.43 -7.17
CA ILE A 112 -3.48 14.84 -7.69
C ILE A 112 -4.20 15.74 -6.68
N GLY A 113 -4.20 15.37 -5.39
CA GLY A 113 -4.86 16.14 -4.34
C GLY A 113 -4.26 17.54 -4.17
N TRP A 114 -2.93 17.66 -4.21
CA TRP A 114 -2.26 18.96 -4.18
C TRP A 114 -2.59 19.79 -5.42
N ALA A 115 -2.42 19.21 -6.61
CA ALA A 115 -2.73 19.87 -7.87
C ALA A 115 -4.19 20.34 -7.91
N ALA A 116 -5.13 19.54 -7.41
CA ALA A 116 -6.56 19.85 -7.39
C ALA A 116 -6.85 21.11 -6.56
N MET A 117 -6.18 21.27 -5.43
CA MET A 117 -6.41 22.40 -4.51
C MET A 117 -5.62 23.66 -4.86
N LYS A 118 -4.36 23.52 -5.33
CA LYS A 118 -3.44 24.64 -5.56
C LYS A 118 -3.30 25.04 -7.03
N GLY A 119 -3.78 24.21 -7.97
CA GLY A 119 -3.62 24.43 -9.41
C GLY A 119 -2.18 24.35 -9.92
N THR A 120 -1.22 24.08 -9.04
CA THR A 120 0.23 24.06 -9.28
C THR A 120 0.86 22.90 -8.52
N ILE A 121 2.09 22.53 -8.86
CA ILE A 121 2.93 21.60 -8.09
C ILE A 121 4.03 22.43 -7.45
N ASP A 122 4.08 22.46 -6.12
CA ASP A 122 5.23 23.00 -5.39
C ASP A 122 6.17 21.84 -5.04
N PRO A 123 7.33 21.70 -5.74
CA PRO A 123 8.23 20.57 -5.55
C PRO A 123 8.77 20.49 -4.12
N ALA A 124 8.92 21.62 -3.43
CA ALA A 124 9.49 21.67 -2.09
C ALA A 124 8.56 21.01 -1.06
N ILE A 125 7.24 21.09 -1.26
CA ILE A 125 6.26 20.51 -0.35
C ILE A 125 5.88 19.10 -0.79
N ILE A 126 5.60 18.93 -2.09
CA ILE A 126 4.94 17.72 -2.59
C ILE A 126 5.91 16.57 -2.84
N LEU A 127 7.17 16.82 -3.24
CA LEU A 127 8.14 15.74 -3.45
C LEU A 127 8.53 15.07 -2.14
N PRO A 128 8.77 15.80 -1.03
CA PRO A 128 8.96 15.16 0.27
C PRO A 128 7.69 14.41 0.71
N LEU A 129 6.49 15.00 0.57
CA LEU A 129 5.25 14.32 0.94
C LEU A 129 5.04 12.99 0.19
N TYR A 130 5.27 13.01 -1.13
CA TYR A 130 5.14 11.84 -1.98
C TYR A 130 6.19 10.78 -1.64
N THR A 131 7.45 11.20 -1.47
CA THR A 131 8.56 10.32 -1.02
C THR A 131 8.26 9.70 0.33
N ALA A 132 7.75 10.47 1.29
CA ALA A 132 7.35 9.96 2.59
C ALA A 132 6.30 8.86 2.49
N GLY A 133 5.29 9.06 1.63
CA GLY A 133 4.26 8.05 1.36
C GLY A 133 4.84 6.75 0.77
N ILE A 134 5.79 6.86 -0.17
CA ILE A 134 6.47 5.69 -0.75
C ILE A 134 7.28 4.95 0.31
N CYS A 135 8.06 5.68 1.11
CA CYS A 135 8.82 5.11 2.22
C CYS A 135 7.92 4.42 3.24
N TRP A 136 6.77 5.03 3.59
CA TRP A 136 5.79 4.41 4.48
C TRP A 136 5.22 3.11 3.89
N THR A 137 4.86 3.11 2.59
CA THR A 137 4.44 1.90 1.88
C THR A 137 5.50 0.81 1.90
N LEU A 138 6.77 1.17 1.72
CA LEU A 138 7.88 0.21 1.84
C LEU A 138 7.95 -0.39 3.24
N VAL A 139 7.71 0.37 4.31
CA VAL A 139 7.70 -0.17 5.68
C VAL A 139 6.56 -1.18 5.86
N TYR A 140 5.30 -0.75 5.69
CA TYR A 140 4.18 -1.62 6.05
C TYR A 140 3.96 -2.78 5.07
N ASP A 141 4.22 -2.58 3.77
CA ASP A 141 4.00 -3.63 2.76
C ASP A 141 5.14 -4.65 2.77
N THR A 142 6.35 -4.27 3.20
CA THR A 142 7.43 -5.25 3.47
C THR A 142 7.12 -6.09 4.71
N ILE A 143 6.61 -5.50 5.79
CA ILE A 143 6.11 -6.26 6.95
C ILE A 143 4.99 -7.22 6.52
N TYR A 144 4.06 -6.73 5.70
CA TYR A 144 2.97 -7.56 5.18
C TYR A 144 3.48 -8.71 4.30
N ALA A 145 4.48 -8.47 3.45
CA ALA A 145 5.04 -9.46 2.54
C ALA A 145 5.67 -10.66 3.25
N HIS A 146 6.11 -10.51 4.51
CA HIS A 146 6.61 -11.64 5.28
C HIS A 146 5.53 -12.67 5.66
N GLN A 147 4.25 -12.31 5.61
CA GLN A 147 3.15 -13.29 5.77
C GLN A 147 3.13 -14.34 4.65
N ASP A 148 3.61 -13.96 3.47
CA ASP A 148 3.58 -14.77 2.26
C ASP A 148 4.97 -15.32 1.88
N LYS A 149 6.02 -15.04 2.67
CA LYS A 149 7.42 -15.37 2.35
C LYS A 149 7.63 -16.83 1.94
N GLU A 150 7.16 -17.78 2.74
CA GLU A 150 7.35 -19.22 2.49
C GLU A 150 6.67 -19.70 1.21
N ASP A 151 5.53 -19.10 0.86
CA ASP A 151 4.79 -19.47 -0.33
C ASP A 151 5.33 -18.71 -1.56
N ASP A 152 5.77 -17.46 -1.41
CA ASP A 152 6.47 -16.72 -2.48
C ASP A 152 7.75 -17.45 -2.94
N VAL A 153 8.51 -18.05 -2.00
CA VAL A 153 9.67 -18.91 -2.33
C VAL A 153 9.27 -20.10 -3.20
N LYS A 154 8.18 -20.80 -2.84
CA LYS A 154 7.70 -21.99 -3.57
C LYS A 154 7.22 -21.66 -4.99
N VAL A 155 6.77 -20.44 -5.21
CA VAL A 155 6.19 -19.97 -6.48
C VAL A 155 7.21 -19.21 -7.34
N GLY A 156 8.36 -18.83 -6.78
CA GLY A 156 9.37 -18.03 -7.47
C GLY A 156 8.96 -16.57 -7.67
N VAL A 157 8.06 -16.04 -6.83
CA VAL A 157 7.67 -14.62 -6.86
C VAL A 157 8.75 -13.79 -6.17
N LYS A 158 9.13 -12.66 -6.77
CA LYS A 158 10.16 -11.75 -6.23
C LYS A 158 9.53 -10.71 -5.32
N SER A 159 10.10 -10.46 -4.14
CA SER A 159 9.62 -9.46 -3.18
C SER A 159 10.76 -8.86 -2.34
N THR A 160 10.56 -7.67 -1.76
CA THR A 160 11.55 -7.05 -0.85
C THR A 160 11.82 -7.91 0.37
N ALA A 161 10.80 -8.62 0.86
CA ALA A 161 10.91 -9.61 1.93
C ALA A 161 11.97 -10.70 1.62
N LEU A 162 11.99 -11.20 0.39
CA LEU A 162 12.99 -12.17 -0.06
C LEU A 162 14.37 -11.55 -0.27
N ARG A 163 14.40 -10.33 -0.82
CA ARG A 163 15.65 -9.61 -1.07
C ARG A 163 16.37 -9.21 0.22
N PHE A 164 15.63 -8.79 1.25
CA PHE A 164 16.21 -8.32 2.50
C PHE A 164 16.48 -9.45 3.49
N GLY A 165 15.73 -10.54 3.44
CA GLY A 165 15.93 -11.69 4.33
C GLY A 165 15.97 -11.24 5.79
N ASP A 166 17.04 -11.60 6.49
CA ASP A 166 17.24 -11.28 7.92
C ASP A 166 17.58 -9.81 8.16
N SER A 167 18.03 -9.10 7.12
CA SER A 167 18.31 -7.65 7.17
C SER A 167 17.06 -6.78 7.02
N THR A 168 15.85 -7.36 7.03
CA THR A 168 14.61 -6.59 6.83
C THR A 168 14.45 -5.47 7.85
N LYS A 169 14.69 -5.72 9.15
CA LYS A 169 14.51 -4.71 10.21
C LYS A 169 15.36 -3.45 9.99
N PRO A 170 16.67 -3.55 9.72
CA PRO A 170 17.48 -2.39 9.31
C PRO A 170 16.91 -1.60 8.12
N TRP A 171 16.50 -2.29 7.04
CA TRP A 171 15.97 -1.62 5.85
C TRP A 171 14.67 -0.88 6.12
N ILE A 172 13.70 -1.50 6.79
CA ILE A 172 12.43 -0.83 7.12
C ILE A 172 12.62 0.26 8.18
N SER A 173 13.66 0.16 9.04
CA SER A 173 14.04 1.27 9.93
C SER A 173 14.54 2.48 9.13
N GLY A 174 15.39 2.25 8.14
CA GLY A 174 15.87 3.31 7.23
C GLY A 174 14.73 3.97 6.45
N PHE A 175 13.80 3.18 5.90
CA PHE A 175 12.61 3.72 5.26
C PHE A 175 11.68 4.46 6.23
N GLY A 176 11.54 3.97 7.47
CA GLY A 176 10.80 4.67 8.52
C GLY A 176 11.40 6.04 8.85
N ALA A 177 12.71 6.11 9.03
CA ALA A 177 13.42 7.37 9.27
C ALA A 177 13.28 8.33 8.08
N ALA A 178 13.45 7.83 6.85
CA ALA A 178 13.24 8.62 5.64
C ALA A 178 11.80 9.13 5.50
N CYS A 179 10.80 8.32 5.88
CA CYS A 179 9.40 8.72 5.91
C CYS A 179 9.17 9.91 6.85
N ILE A 180 9.62 9.80 8.11
CA ILE A 180 9.45 10.85 9.11
C ILE A 180 10.21 12.13 8.72
N ALA A 181 11.45 12.01 8.21
CA ALA A 181 12.24 13.15 7.77
C ALA A 181 11.56 13.91 6.62
N ASN A 182 11.02 13.19 5.64
CA ASN A 182 10.31 13.80 4.51
C ASN A 182 8.96 14.42 4.92
N LEU A 183 8.26 13.83 5.90
CA LEU A 183 7.06 14.44 6.49
C LEU A 183 7.40 15.74 7.22
N ALA A 184 8.46 15.73 8.04
CA ALA A 184 8.95 16.93 8.72
C ALA A 184 9.28 18.04 7.72
N LEU A 185 10.04 17.72 6.66
CA LEU A 185 10.42 18.66 5.62
C LEU A 185 9.21 19.21 4.87
N SER A 186 8.25 18.34 4.50
CA SER A 186 7.01 18.77 3.84
C SER A 186 6.19 19.69 4.74
N GLY A 187 6.03 19.34 6.02
CA GLY A 187 5.28 20.14 6.99
C GLY A 187 5.92 21.50 7.26
N TYR A 188 7.26 21.54 7.35
CA TYR A 188 8.02 22.79 7.47
C TYR A 188 7.85 23.68 6.24
N ASN A 189 8.06 23.14 5.03
CA ASN A 189 7.90 23.89 3.77
C ASN A 189 6.44 24.33 3.52
N ALA A 190 5.47 23.67 4.16
CA ALA A 190 4.05 24.00 4.04
C ALA A 190 3.56 24.96 5.13
N ASP A 191 4.47 25.49 5.96
CA ASP A 191 4.24 26.41 7.07
C ASP A 191 3.19 25.88 8.08
N LEU A 192 3.26 24.57 8.40
CA LEU A 192 2.39 24.00 9.42
C LEU A 192 2.81 24.48 10.82
N ALA A 193 1.82 24.97 11.58
CA ALA A 193 2.04 25.44 12.94
C ALA A 193 2.50 24.33 13.89
N TRP A 194 2.98 24.75 15.07
CA TRP A 194 3.56 23.88 16.08
C TRP A 194 2.74 22.62 16.44
N PRO A 195 1.38 22.59 16.43
CA PRO A 195 0.62 21.40 16.77
C PRO A 195 0.90 20.20 15.86
N TYR A 196 1.42 20.41 14.65
CA TYR A 196 1.81 19.33 13.74
C TYR A 196 2.93 18.44 14.33
N TYR A 197 3.93 19.03 14.98
CA TYR A 197 5.16 18.32 15.38
C TYR A 197 4.96 17.30 16.52
N PRO A 198 4.14 17.54 17.55
CA PRO A 198 3.77 16.51 18.51
C PRO A 198 3.10 15.28 17.89
N PHE A 199 2.21 15.49 16.90
CA PHE A 199 1.59 14.38 16.16
C PHE A 199 2.63 13.63 15.30
N LEU A 200 3.56 14.35 14.68
CA LEU A 200 4.67 13.74 13.95
C LEU A 200 5.58 12.91 14.87
N ALA A 201 5.85 13.40 16.08
CA ALA A 201 6.61 12.66 17.09
C ALA A 201 5.86 11.39 17.52
N ALA A 202 4.55 11.46 17.76
CA ALA A 202 3.72 10.30 18.05
C ALA A 202 3.70 9.28 16.90
N ALA A 203 3.62 9.75 15.65
CA ALA A 203 3.67 8.91 14.45
C ALA A 203 5.05 8.23 14.29
N SER A 204 6.13 8.94 14.59
CA SER A 204 7.50 8.41 14.63
C SER A 204 7.64 7.31 15.69
N ALA A 205 7.15 7.56 16.92
CA ALA A 205 7.14 6.57 17.98
C ALA A 205 6.32 5.32 17.60
N HIS A 206 5.18 5.51 16.93
CA HIS A 206 4.35 4.41 16.44
C HIS A 206 5.08 3.56 15.38
N LEU A 207 5.76 4.18 14.40
CA LEU A 207 6.59 3.45 13.43
C LEU A 207 7.75 2.73 14.10
N ALA A 208 8.46 3.39 15.02
CA ALA A 208 9.56 2.77 15.76
C ALA A 208 9.10 1.56 16.57
N TRP A 209 7.94 1.66 17.23
CA TRP A 209 7.30 0.54 17.91
C TRP A 209 6.98 -0.61 16.94
N GLN A 210 6.39 -0.32 15.77
CA GLN A 210 6.10 -1.35 14.78
C GLN A 210 7.36 -2.09 14.35
N VAL A 211 8.42 -1.36 13.99
CA VAL A 211 9.65 -1.93 13.44
C VAL A 211 10.47 -2.69 14.50
N SER A 212 10.52 -2.19 15.74
CA SER A 212 11.26 -2.85 16.82
C SER A 212 10.58 -4.14 17.28
N THR A 213 9.27 -4.09 17.50
CA THR A 213 8.52 -5.18 18.14
C THR A 213 7.95 -6.22 17.17
N VAL A 214 7.97 -5.97 15.85
CA VAL A 214 7.44 -6.94 14.89
C VAL A 214 8.25 -8.24 14.92
N ASP A 215 7.54 -9.35 15.01
CA ASP A 215 8.05 -10.67 14.70
C ASP A 215 7.76 -10.97 13.22
N LEU A 216 8.82 -10.97 12.42
CA LEU A 216 8.74 -11.22 10.97
C LEU A 216 8.50 -12.70 10.64
N SER A 217 8.60 -13.60 11.62
CA SER A 217 8.29 -15.02 11.47
C SER A 217 6.82 -15.34 11.81
N ASP A 218 6.17 -14.51 12.62
CA ASP A 218 4.75 -14.66 12.97
C ASP A 218 3.84 -13.91 11.97
N ARG A 219 3.08 -14.68 11.19
CA ARG A 219 2.10 -14.14 10.23
C ARG A 219 1.00 -13.31 10.91
N LEU A 220 0.57 -13.68 12.12
CA LEU A 220 -0.47 -12.97 12.86
C LEU A 220 0.05 -11.64 13.37
N ASP A 221 1.27 -11.59 13.92
CA ASP A 221 1.89 -10.34 14.34
C ASP A 221 2.13 -9.40 13.15
N CYS A 222 2.68 -9.90 12.04
CA CYS A 222 2.81 -9.13 10.80
C CYS A 222 1.48 -8.51 10.35
N ASN A 223 0.36 -9.25 10.45
CA ASN A 223 -0.96 -8.73 10.12
C ASN A 223 -1.45 -7.68 11.12
N ARG A 224 -1.22 -7.88 12.43
CA ARG A 224 -1.55 -6.89 13.47
C ARG A 224 -0.79 -5.58 13.25
N LYS A 225 0.51 -5.65 12.96
CA LYS A 225 1.34 -4.48 12.63
C LYS A 225 0.86 -3.80 11.36
N PHE A 226 0.56 -4.56 10.30
CA PHE A 226 -0.03 -3.99 9.09
C PHE A 226 -1.33 -3.24 9.37
N VAL A 227 -2.28 -3.83 10.11
CA VAL A 227 -3.57 -3.19 10.46
C VAL A 227 -3.38 -1.94 11.32
N SER A 228 -2.39 -1.91 12.21
CA SER A 228 -2.11 -0.74 13.05
C SER A 228 -1.68 0.50 12.25
N ASN A 229 -1.26 0.38 10.99
CA ASN A 229 -0.93 1.53 10.13
C ASN A 229 -2.11 2.50 9.91
N LYS A 230 -3.36 2.09 10.16
CA LYS A 230 -4.48 3.03 10.19
C LYS A 230 -4.27 4.17 11.20
N TRP A 231 -3.61 3.88 12.33
CA TRP A 231 -3.33 4.86 13.38
C TRP A 231 -2.19 5.79 12.98
N PHE A 232 -1.16 5.29 12.29
CA PHE A 232 -0.14 6.16 11.70
C PHE A 232 -0.77 7.20 10.76
N GLY A 233 -1.63 6.75 9.84
CA GLY A 233 -2.36 7.65 8.94
C GLY A 233 -3.24 8.66 9.69
N ALA A 234 -3.94 8.21 10.75
CA ALA A 234 -4.76 9.09 11.59
C ALA A 234 -3.94 10.13 12.35
N LEU A 235 -2.76 9.76 12.87
CA LEU A 235 -1.85 10.69 13.55
C LEU A 235 -1.34 11.77 12.59
N ILE A 236 -0.88 11.39 11.39
CA ILE A 236 -0.41 12.35 10.39
C ILE A 236 -1.55 13.27 9.94
N PHE A 237 -2.74 12.71 9.67
CA PHE A 237 -3.92 13.50 9.29
C PHE A 237 -4.32 14.48 10.40
N GLY A 238 -4.39 14.02 11.65
CA GLY A 238 -4.70 14.85 12.81
C GLY A 238 -3.67 15.97 12.99
N GLY A 239 -2.39 15.67 12.83
CA GLY A 239 -1.31 16.66 12.87
C GLY A 239 -1.46 17.73 11.79
N ILE A 240 -1.75 17.34 10.54
CA ILE A 240 -1.97 18.29 9.43
C ILE A 240 -3.19 19.17 9.73
N LEU A 241 -4.29 18.59 10.19
CA LEU A 241 -5.51 19.34 10.53
C LEU A 241 -5.25 20.33 11.67
N CYS A 242 -4.70 19.88 12.79
CA CYS A 242 -4.40 20.75 13.93
C CYS A 242 -3.35 21.81 13.59
N GLY A 243 -2.33 21.46 12.80
CA GLY A 243 -1.36 22.44 12.30
C GLY A 243 -2.03 23.51 11.45
N ARG A 244 -2.90 23.13 10.52
CA ARG A 244 -3.62 24.08 9.64
C ARG A 244 -4.68 24.93 10.33
N LEU A 245 -5.27 24.47 11.43
CA LEU A 245 -6.24 25.25 12.20
C LEU A 245 -5.60 26.38 13.02
N VAL A 246 -4.29 26.30 13.25
CA VAL A 246 -3.52 27.26 14.06
C VAL A 246 -2.58 28.13 13.21
N SER A 247 -2.26 27.71 11.97
CA SER A 247 -1.56 28.50 10.95
C SER A 247 -2.47 29.55 10.31
#